data_AF-A0A0M6Y390-F1
#
_entry.id   AF-A0A0M6Y390-F1
#
_cell.length_a   1.000
_cell.length_b   1.000
_cell.length_c   1.000
_cell.angle_alpha   90.00
_cell.angle_beta   90.00
_cell.angle_gamma   90.00
#
_symmetry.space_group_name_H-M   'P 1'
#
loop_
_entity.id
_entity.type
_entity.pdbx_description
1 polymer ?
#
loop_
_entity_poly.entity_id
_entity_poly.type
_entity_poly.pdbx_seq_one_letter_code
_entity_poly.pdbx_strand_id
1 'polypeptide(L)'
;MTDQVTDHALELPSSSNSSKKSQTGRHANGADSAAKRPEDRSPPVRSDIGTILLHWTLVIAIVTSLLTGMRLSADAEHAWFSKLFEPILPQGEIWTWHYVSAIFVLAVIFAYAAYMTLGRLKRRISSKKIVVLTLPASTKLRLAAVNVIAYWILFGAVLTLSATGVLLYIGHGGIWVTVHYTAALVVLTYIVAHVVLHYCYGGVAQLLRLFRPQALRRFPGMSRHPLALATALGAIVLVGAVSLDFGTRDSLVVAKGTTLPELDGTLDDPVWQDAAPVFIRTQQGSNLDGTGESTVEVRAVQVGDKIAFAFRWEDKNRSLKRHPLIKREDGWHMLNNRADISDETAYYEDKFSVAFSTTDTFGGGGATHMGPKPLSDKPAAFNHRGLHYTTDGSLVDVWQWKASRGGMLGRVDDMHFATPVEPNEAQAAGKSRYSAGYNPDEGKAFYVYNYIGDPVTHYHGTVGVRRLPVDYQKMTSLMGTIDLSTEVSEDEGSQWWMFENESVPYSPEKDAEIPVGTVIPGVLIEGEYSGSRADLLGGSRWQDDHWTLEVVRDMDTGQSQDLAMTDGLFMWVSAFDHNQTRHTRHSRPVRLTFN
;
A
#
# COMPACT_ATOMS: atom_id res chain seq x y z
N MET A 1 39.93 -36.42 16.58
CA MET A 1 40.28 -36.79 15.20
C MET A 1 39.58 -38.10 14.88
N THR A 2 38.47 -38.01 14.16
CA THR A 2 37.83 -39.04 13.30
C THR A 2 36.59 -38.35 12.74
N ASP A 3 36.75 -37.82 11.54
CA ASP A 3 35.75 -37.13 10.76
C ASP A 3 34.66 -38.10 10.29
N GLN A 4 33.41 -37.79 10.60
CA GLN A 4 32.25 -38.16 9.78
C GLN A 4 31.29 -36.96 9.79
N VAL A 5 31.70 -35.94 9.04
CA VAL A 5 30.78 -35.03 8.36
C VAL A 5 30.15 -35.84 7.23
N THR A 6 28.92 -35.52 6.84
CA THR A 6 28.29 -36.06 5.63
C THR A 6 29.13 -35.68 4.39
N ASP A 7 30.17 -36.45 4.14
CA ASP A 7 30.85 -36.51 2.86
C ASP A 7 30.02 -37.44 1.99
N HIS A 8 29.42 -36.89 0.94
CA HIS A 8 29.43 -37.63 -0.30
C HIS A 8 30.91 -37.75 -0.68
N ALA A 9 31.52 -38.88 -0.32
CA ALA A 9 32.88 -39.20 -0.72
C ALA A 9 32.96 -39.09 -2.25
N LEU A 10 33.89 -38.26 -2.71
CA LEU A 10 34.37 -38.25 -4.08
C LEU A 10 35.09 -39.59 -4.30
N GLU A 11 34.37 -40.59 -4.80
CA GLU A 11 35.01 -41.77 -5.38
C GLU A 11 35.55 -41.40 -6.77
N LEU A 12 36.87 -41.21 -6.86
CA LEU A 12 37.59 -41.25 -8.11
C LEU A 12 37.66 -42.72 -8.57
N PRO A 13 37.41 -43.04 -9.85
CA PRO A 13 37.47 -44.42 -10.33
C PRO A 13 38.93 -44.89 -10.28
N SER A 14 39.20 -45.92 -9.46
CA SER A 14 40.49 -46.60 -9.46
C SER A 14 40.61 -47.48 -10.69
N SER A 15 41.80 -47.40 -11.29
CA SER A 15 42.25 -48.07 -12.50
C SER A 15 42.06 -49.59 -12.45
N SER A 16 41.62 -50.13 -13.60
CA SER A 16 41.63 -51.56 -13.93
C SER A 16 42.96 -52.22 -13.57
N ASN A 17 42.91 -53.37 -12.88
CA ASN A 17 43.96 -54.36 -13.00
C ASN A 17 43.39 -55.77 -13.12
N SER A 18 43.83 -56.41 -14.19
CA SER A 18 43.50 -57.75 -14.63
C SER A 18 44.15 -58.83 -13.77
N SER A 19 43.60 -60.03 -13.90
CA SER A 19 44.31 -61.32 -13.91
C SER A 19 44.60 -62.02 -12.57
N LYS A 20 43.66 -62.92 -12.22
CA LYS A 20 43.85 -64.36 -11.94
C LYS A 20 45.15 -64.81 -11.24
N LYS A 21 44.98 -65.43 -10.07
CA LYS A 21 45.50 -66.80 -9.83
C LYS A 21 44.71 -67.55 -8.76
N SER A 22 44.43 -68.80 -9.09
CA SER A 22 43.65 -69.81 -8.39
C SER A 22 44.40 -70.44 -7.21
N GLN A 23 43.66 -70.84 -6.17
CA GLN A 23 43.93 -72.09 -5.47
C GLN A 23 42.64 -72.70 -4.89
N THR A 24 42.51 -73.99 -5.13
CA THR A 24 41.38 -74.91 -4.90
C THR A 24 41.50 -75.63 -3.55
N GLY A 25 40.36 -75.97 -2.90
CA GLY A 25 40.38 -76.94 -1.79
C GLY A 25 39.08 -77.15 -0.98
N ARG A 26 38.10 -77.86 -1.58
CA ARG A 26 37.08 -78.82 -1.04
C ARG A 26 36.35 -78.65 0.33
N HIS A 27 35.01 -78.61 0.19
CA HIS A 27 33.90 -79.32 0.87
C HIS A 27 33.68 -79.28 2.39
N ALA A 28 32.50 -78.76 2.80
CA ALA A 28 31.52 -79.48 3.63
C ALA A 28 30.13 -78.82 3.53
N ASN A 29 29.08 -79.67 3.49
CA ASN A 29 27.67 -79.32 3.44
C ASN A 29 27.20 -78.50 4.65
N GLY A 30 26.40 -77.46 4.42
CA GLY A 30 25.71 -76.70 5.46
C GLY A 30 24.50 -75.97 4.87
N ALA A 31 23.34 -76.28 5.42
CA ALA A 31 22.00 -75.84 5.05
C ALA A 31 21.88 -74.40 4.53
N ASP A 32 21.06 -74.27 3.47
CA ASP A 32 20.48 -73.03 2.99
C ASP A 32 19.82 -72.23 4.14
N SER A 33 20.54 -71.23 4.63
CA SER A 33 19.91 -70.01 5.10
C SER A 33 20.64 -68.86 4.43
N ALA A 34 20.15 -68.49 3.24
CA ALA A 34 20.51 -67.23 2.62
C ALA A 34 20.03 -66.10 3.55
N ALA A 35 20.91 -65.67 4.44
CA ALA A 35 20.74 -64.44 5.19
C ALA A 35 20.52 -63.33 4.17
N LYS A 36 19.27 -62.88 4.03
CA LYS A 36 18.96 -61.64 3.30
C LYS A 36 19.85 -60.57 3.91
N ARG A 37 20.81 -60.07 3.10
CA ARG A 37 21.49 -58.80 3.40
C ARG A 37 20.42 -57.81 3.85
N PRO A 38 20.54 -57.16 5.02
CA PRO A 38 19.62 -56.11 5.38
C PRO A 38 19.61 -55.12 4.22
N GLU A 39 18.42 -54.76 3.73
CA GLU A 39 18.28 -53.69 2.75
C GLU A 39 19.08 -52.50 3.27
N ASP A 40 20.12 -52.12 2.54
CA ASP A 40 20.99 -50.99 2.85
C ASP A 40 20.20 -49.69 2.61
N ARG A 41 19.17 -49.48 3.44
CA ARG A 41 18.38 -48.25 3.45
C ARG A 41 19.26 -47.20 4.13
N SER A 42 19.95 -46.41 3.32
CA SER A 42 20.68 -45.24 3.82
C SER A 42 19.78 -44.45 4.77
N PRO A 43 20.28 -44.06 5.96
CA PRO A 43 19.47 -43.41 6.96
C PRO A 43 18.79 -42.16 6.38
N PRO A 44 17.53 -41.87 6.75
CA PRO A 44 16.79 -40.77 6.17
C PRO A 44 17.50 -39.43 6.44
N VAL A 45 17.52 -38.54 5.45
CA VAL A 45 18.05 -37.17 5.59
C VAL A 45 17.19 -36.41 6.61
N ARG A 46 17.83 -35.75 7.58
CA ARG A 46 17.19 -35.05 8.72
C ARG A 46 17.76 -33.64 8.90
N SER A 47 17.03 -32.77 9.59
CA SER A 47 17.48 -31.42 9.99
C SER A 47 17.37 -31.21 11.49
N ASP A 48 18.27 -30.40 12.06
CA ASP A 48 18.18 -30.08 13.48
C ASP A 48 16.94 -29.24 13.80
N ILE A 49 16.41 -29.41 15.03
CA ILE A 49 15.16 -28.76 15.47
C ILE A 49 15.21 -27.24 15.31
N GLY A 50 16.33 -26.60 15.63
CA GLY A 50 16.45 -25.14 15.51
C GLY A 50 16.39 -24.65 14.07
N THR A 51 17.04 -25.36 13.14
CA THR A 51 16.92 -25.11 11.70
C THR A 51 15.47 -25.27 11.23
N ILE A 52 14.78 -26.33 11.65
CA ILE A 52 13.38 -26.58 11.26
C ILE A 52 12.47 -25.45 11.74
N LEU A 53 12.53 -25.10 13.03
CA LEU A 53 11.68 -24.07 13.61
C LEU A 53 11.93 -22.70 12.97
N LEU A 54 13.18 -22.23 12.98
CA LEU A 54 13.52 -20.92 12.42
C LEU A 54 13.24 -20.83 10.91
N HIS A 55 13.42 -21.93 10.17
CA HIS A 55 13.11 -21.96 8.75
C HIS A 55 11.61 -21.87 8.48
N TRP A 56 10.78 -22.69 9.13
CA TRP A 56 9.33 -22.65 8.89
C TRP A 56 8.70 -21.35 9.37
N THR A 57 9.17 -20.78 10.48
CA THR A 57 8.75 -19.44 10.91
C THR A 57 9.10 -18.39 9.85
N LEU A 58 10.31 -18.43 9.29
CA LEU A 58 10.71 -17.51 8.23
C LEU A 58 9.90 -17.72 6.95
N VAL A 59 9.62 -18.98 6.57
CA VAL A 59 8.82 -19.30 5.37
C VAL A 59 7.41 -18.75 5.52
N ILE A 60 6.75 -18.96 6.66
CA ILE A 60 5.40 -18.43 6.92
C ILE A 60 5.42 -16.91 6.84
N ALA A 61 6.37 -16.25 7.51
CA ALA A 61 6.48 -14.79 7.48
C ALA A 61 6.70 -14.25 6.05
N ILE A 62 7.66 -14.80 5.30
CA ILE A 62 7.93 -14.38 3.92
C ILE A 62 6.73 -14.62 3.00
N VAL A 63 6.07 -15.78 3.08
CA VAL A 63 4.90 -16.08 2.24
C VAL A 63 3.76 -15.11 2.54
N THR A 64 3.48 -14.84 3.83
CA THR A 64 2.48 -13.83 4.20
C THR A 64 2.86 -12.45 3.68
N SER A 65 4.11 -12.01 3.83
CA SER A 65 4.58 -10.72 3.30
C SER A 65 4.48 -10.65 1.78
N LEU A 66 4.78 -11.73 1.05
CA LEU A 66 4.66 -11.78 -0.40
C LEU A 66 3.21 -11.72 -0.87
N LEU A 67 2.31 -12.49 -0.25
CA LEU A 67 0.89 -12.49 -0.62
C LEU A 67 0.24 -11.13 -0.35
N THR A 68 0.50 -10.56 0.82
CA THR A 68 0.01 -9.22 1.19
C THR A 68 0.67 -8.12 0.36
N GLY A 69 1.98 -8.18 0.15
CA GLY A 69 2.72 -7.23 -0.69
C GLY A 69 2.31 -7.28 -2.17
N MET A 70 2.04 -8.46 -2.71
CA MET A 70 1.48 -8.60 -4.06
C MET A 70 0.10 -7.97 -4.15
N ARG A 71 -0.77 -8.14 -3.14
CA ARG A 71 -2.08 -7.46 -3.08
C ARG A 71 -1.93 -5.94 -3.07
N LEU A 72 -1.01 -5.40 -2.27
CA LEU A 72 -0.72 -3.97 -2.24
C LEU A 72 -0.20 -3.46 -3.58
N SER A 73 0.73 -4.20 -4.21
CA SER A 73 1.27 -3.81 -5.52
C SER A 73 0.26 -3.92 -6.66
N ALA A 74 -0.76 -4.77 -6.53
CA ALA A 74 -1.83 -4.88 -7.53
C ALA A 74 -2.74 -3.65 -7.57
N ASP A 75 -2.69 -2.79 -6.55
CA ASP A 75 -3.40 -1.50 -6.54
C ASP A 75 -2.73 -0.45 -7.44
N ALA A 76 -1.44 -0.60 -7.75
CA ALA A 76 -0.72 0.37 -8.57
C ALA A 76 -1.34 0.48 -9.97
N GLU A 77 -1.39 1.70 -10.48
CA GLU A 77 -2.10 2.06 -11.71
C GLU A 77 -1.66 1.25 -12.94
N HIS A 78 -0.37 0.97 -13.06
CA HIS A 78 0.21 0.20 -14.18
C HIS A 78 0.59 -1.24 -13.77
N ALA A 79 0.02 -1.76 -12.69
CA ALA A 79 0.30 -3.11 -12.24
C ALA A 79 -0.22 -4.16 -13.24
N TRP A 80 0.67 -4.80 -13.97
CA TRP A 80 0.30 -5.93 -14.85
C TRP A 80 0.58 -7.28 -14.18
N PHE A 81 1.79 -7.48 -13.65
CA PHE A 81 2.21 -8.79 -13.13
C PHE A 81 1.45 -9.17 -11.85
N SER A 82 1.37 -8.26 -10.88
CA SER A 82 0.67 -8.52 -9.62
C SER A 82 -0.84 -8.69 -9.82
N LYS A 83 -1.42 -8.00 -10.81
CA LYS A 83 -2.83 -8.15 -11.20
C LYS A 83 -3.15 -9.55 -11.72
N LEU A 84 -2.20 -10.28 -12.32
CA LEU A 84 -2.42 -11.68 -12.74
C LEU A 84 -2.79 -12.61 -11.57
N PHE A 85 -2.34 -12.27 -10.36
CA PHE A 85 -2.59 -13.07 -9.16
C PHE A 85 -3.79 -12.57 -8.35
N GLU A 86 -4.39 -11.42 -8.71
CA GLU A 86 -5.52 -10.80 -7.99
C GLU A 86 -6.64 -11.78 -7.56
N PRO A 87 -7.04 -12.79 -8.36
CA PRO A 87 -8.08 -13.75 -7.96
C PRO A 87 -7.73 -14.63 -6.76
N ILE A 88 -6.44 -14.86 -6.48
CA ILE A 88 -5.97 -15.77 -5.42
C ILE A 88 -5.30 -15.04 -4.25
N LEU A 89 -5.07 -13.73 -4.38
CA LEU A 89 -4.45 -12.93 -3.33
C LEU A 89 -5.46 -12.62 -2.22
N PRO A 90 -5.02 -12.55 -0.94
CA PRO A 90 -5.88 -12.16 0.17
C PRO A 90 -6.49 -10.77 -0.06
N GLN A 91 -7.69 -10.53 0.47
CA GLN A 91 -8.43 -9.27 0.38
C GLN A 91 -8.91 -8.86 1.77
N GLY A 92 -9.36 -7.61 1.94
CA GLY A 92 -9.77 -7.06 3.23
C GLY A 92 -8.68 -6.18 3.84
N GLU A 93 -8.57 -6.15 5.17
CA GLU A 93 -7.51 -5.40 5.86
C GLU A 93 -6.18 -6.16 5.68
N ILE A 94 -5.24 -5.58 4.91
CA ILE A 94 -4.00 -6.24 4.47
C ILE A 94 -2.76 -5.65 5.14
N TRP A 95 -2.84 -4.41 5.61
CA TRP A 95 -1.71 -3.67 6.17
C TRP A 95 -1.20 -4.32 7.45
N THR A 96 -2.08 -4.72 8.36
CA THR A 96 -1.68 -5.41 9.60
C THR A 96 -0.88 -6.66 9.29
N TRP A 97 -1.38 -7.50 8.39
CA TRP A 97 -0.70 -8.74 8.03
C TRP A 97 0.63 -8.50 7.32
N HIS A 98 0.72 -7.46 6.50
CA HIS A 98 1.97 -7.09 5.85
C HIS A 98 3.02 -6.64 6.86
N TYR A 99 2.69 -5.72 7.77
CA TYR A 99 3.63 -5.20 8.77
C TYR A 99 4.01 -6.22 9.84
N VAL A 100 3.03 -6.99 10.34
CA VAL A 100 3.30 -8.07 11.30
C VAL A 100 4.18 -9.14 10.67
N SER A 101 3.90 -9.57 9.44
CA SER A 101 4.79 -10.55 8.79
C SER A 101 6.20 -9.98 8.54
N ALA A 102 6.31 -8.72 8.14
CA ALA A 102 7.59 -8.06 7.89
C ALA A 102 8.45 -7.93 9.17
N ILE A 103 7.87 -7.55 10.31
CA ILE A 103 8.63 -7.46 11.57
C ILE A 103 9.07 -8.84 12.07
N PHE A 104 8.29 -9.89 11.81
CA PHE A 104 8.71 -11.27 12.05
C PHE A 104 9.85 -11.70 11.12
N VAL A 105 9.82 -11.32 9.83
CA VAL A 105 10.97 -11.55 8.93
C VAL A 105 12.22 -10.90 9.53
N LEU A 106 12.15 -9.62 9.93
CA LEU A 106 13.26 -8.89 10.54
C LEU A 106 13.79 -9.61 11.79
N ALA A 107 12.93 -9.95 12.75
CA ALA A 107 13.34 -10.66 13.96
C ALA A 107 13.99 -12.02 13.66
N VAL A 108 13.38 -12.79 12.74
CA VAL A 108 13.83 -14.14 12.42
C VAL A 108 15.15 -14.14 11.64
N ILE A 109 15.44 -13.17 10.77
CA ILE A 109 16.74 -13.13 10.07
C ILE A 109 17.90 -12.94 11.06
N PHE A 110 17.74 -12.08 12.07
CA PHE A 110 18.76 -11.90 13.12
C PHE A 110 18.87 -13.14 14.00
N ALA A 111 17.74 -13.74 14.38
CA ALA A 111 17.73 -15.01 15.12
C ALA A 111 18.45 -16.12 14.32
N TYR A 112 18.16 -16.25 13.03
CA TYR A 112 18.76 -17.27 12.18
C TYR A 112 20.27 -17.04 12.03
N ALA A 113 20.71 -15.80 11.81
CA ALA A 113 22.13 -15.46 11.74
C ALA A 113 22.87 -15.77 13.05
N ALA A 114 22.26 -15.45 14.20
CA ALA A 114 22.79 -15.81 15.51
C ALA A 114 22.83 -17.33 15.70
N TYR A 115 21.77 -18.05 15.35
CA TYR A 115 21.72 -19.52 15.45
C TYR A 115 22.82 -20.18 14.62
N MET A 116 23.03 -19.71 13.40
CA MET A 116 24.09 -20.19 12.51
C MET A 116 25.49 -19.95 13.09
N THR A 117 25.66 -18.87 13.85
CA THR A 117 26.93 -18.52 14.52
C THR A 117 27.13 -19.35 15.79
N LEU A 118 26.16 -19.33 16.70
CA LEU A 118 26.18 -20.02 18.00
C LEU A 118 26.21 -21.55 17.85
N GLY A 119 25.57 -22.08 16.80
CA GLY A 119 25.57 -23.48 16.40
C GLY A 119 26.76 -23.89 15.53
N ARG A 120 27.67 -22.98 15.17
CA ARG A 120 28.81 -23.21 14.24
C ARG A 120 28.40 -23.82 12.90
N LEU A 121 27.25 -23.40 12.37
CA LEU A 121 26.65 -23.94 11.16
C LEU A 121 27.04 -23.16 9.89
N LYS A 122 27.85 -22.09 9.99
CA LYS A 122 28.27 -21.24 8.86
C LYS A 122 28.88 -22.00 7.67
N ARG A 123 29.49 -23.17 7.89
CA ARG A 123 30.00 -24.02 6.79
C ARG A 123 28.90 -24.43 5.80
N ARG A 124 27.62 -24.46 6.21
CA ARG A 124 26.48 -24.77 5.33
C ARG A 124 26.39 -23.79 4.15
N ILE A 125 26.64 -22.50 4.39
CA ILE A 125 26.50 -21.39 3.44
C ILE A 125 27.85 -20.83 2.95
N SER A 126 28.95 -21.55 3.17
CA SER A 126 30.30 -21.05 2.86
C SER A 126 30.48 -20.79 1.36
N SER A 127 30.81 -19.56 0.99
CA SER A 127 31.13 -19.15 -0.38
C SER A 127 32.31 -19.92 -0.97
N LYS A 128 33.20 -20.48 -0.14
CA LYS A 128 34.28 -21.37 -0.59
C LYS A 128 33.77 -22.58 -1.38
N LYS A 129 32.53 -23.02 -1.16
CA LYS A 129 31.91 -24.12 -1.92
C LYS A 129 31.67 -23.77 -3.40
N ILE A 130 31.65 -22.48 -3.75
CA ILE A 130 31.42 -22.02 -5.12
C ILE A 130 32.57 -22.44 -6.05
N VAL A 131 33.79 -22.63 -5.52
CA VAL A 131 34.95 -23.11 -6.29
C VAL A 131 34.70 -24.45 -6.98
N VAL A 132 33.74 -25.26 -6.51
CA VAL A 132 33.34 -26.52 -7.15
C VAL A 132 32.89 -26.31 -8.60
N LEU A 133 32.38 -25.13 -8.96
CA LEU A 133 31.95 -24.82 -10.32
C LEU A 133 33.11 -24.74 -11.31
N THR A 134 34.33 -24.47 -10.85
CA THR A 134 35.53 -24.40 -11.70
C THR A 134 36.30 -25.72 -11.76
N LEU A 135 35.88 -26.73 -10.98
CA LEU A 135 36.54 -28.02 -10.88
C LEU A 135 35.78 -29.12 -11.66
N PRO A 136 36.45 -30.22 -12.03
CA PRO A 136 35.77 -31.45 -12.47
C PRO A 136 34.97 -32.02 -11.30
N ALA A 137 33.66 -31.83 -11.31
CA ALA A 137 32.77 -32.21 -10.21
C ALA A 137 31.46 -32.76 -10.75
N SER A 138 30.83 -33.65 -9.97
CA SER A 138 29.53 -34.22 -10.34
C SER A 138 28.44 -33.13 -10.41
N THR A 139 27.42 -33.37 -11.24
CA THR A 139 26.29 -32.44 -11.41
C THR A 139 25.62 -32.10 -10.06
N LYS A 140 25.50 -33.07 -9.16
CA LYS A 140 24.94 -32.85 -7.81
C LYS A 140 25.77 -31.85 -7.00
N LEU A 141 27.09 -31.95 -7.06
CA LEU A 141 27.99 -31.05 -6.32
C LEU A 141 27.98 -29.64 -6.92
N ARG A 142 27.90 -29.53 -8.26
CA ARG A 142 27.72 -28.25 -8.96
C ARG A 142 26.40 -27.58 -8.59
N LEU A 143 25.29 -28.32 -8.59
CA LEU A 143 23.98 -27.82 -8.17
C LEU A 143 23.97 -27.38 -6.70
N ALA A 144 24.66 -28.12 -5.81
CA ALA A 144 24.82 -27.71 -4.42
C ALA A 144 25.63 -26.40 -4.28
N ALA A 145 26.62 -26.17 -5.14
CA ALA A 145 27.37 -24.92 -5.20
C ALA A 145 26.50 -23.75 -5.75
N VAL A 146 25.71 -23.98 -6.79
CA VAL A 146 24.71 -23.01 -7.29
C VAL A 146 23.70 -22.64 -6.19
N ASN A 147 23.25 -23.62 -5.39
CA ASN A 147 22.36 -23.37 -4.28
C ASN A 147 22.99 -22.48 -3.19
N VAL A 148 24.32 -22.51 -3.00
CA VAL A 148 25.01 -21.55 -2.13
C VAL A 148 24.95 -20.14 -2.70
N ILE A 149 25.14 -19.96 -4.02
CA ILE A 149 24.97 -18.65 -4.68
C ILE A 149 23.54 -18.15 -4.46
N ALA A 150 22.54 -19.01 -4.68
CA ALA A 150 21.13 -18.68 -4.46
C ALA A 150 20.87 -18.21 -3.02
N TYR A 151 21.49 -18.82 -2.00
CA TYR A 151 21.37 -18.35 -0.61
C TYR A 151 21.87 -16.93 -0.42
N TRP A 152 23.01 -16.57 -1.02
CA TRP A 152 23.55 -15.21 -0.90
C TRP A 152 22.70 -14.17 -1.63
N ILE A 153 22.12 -14.54 -2.78
CA ILE A 153 21.12 -13.71 -3.48
C ILE A 153 19.89 -13.49 -2.58
N LEU A 154 19.35 -14.55 -1.97
CA LEU A 154 18.25 -14.43 -1.01
C LEU A 154 18.61 -13.50 0.15
N PHE A 155 19.80 -13.66 0.75
CA PHE A 155 20.21 -12.82 1.88
C PHE A 155 20.28 -11.35 1.48
N GLY A 156 20.84 -11.04 0.31
CA GLY A 156 20.83 -9.69 -0.24
C GLY A 156 19.40 -9.17 -0.43
N ALA A 157 18.54 -9.94 -1.10
CA ALA A 157 17.16 -9.54 -1.38
C ALA A 157 16.33 -9.33 -0.09
N VAL A 158 16.46 -10.19 0.91
CA VAL A 158 15.75 -10.04 2.19
C VAL A 158 16.25 -8.84 2.98
N LEU A 159 17.57 -8.57 2.98
CA LEU A 159 18.10 -7.34 3.60
C LEU A 159 17.59 -6.09 2.88
N THR A 160 17.55 -6.10 1.54
CA THR A 160 16.97 -5.02 0.75
C THR A 160 15.50 -4.84 1.08
N LEU A 161 14.71 -5.90 1.17
CA LEU A 161 13.29 -5.85 1.56
C LEU A 161 13.10 -5.31 2.97
N SER A 162 13.92 -5.73 3.94
CA SER A 162 13.85 -5.19 5.30
C SER A 162 14.18 -3.70 5.35
N ALA A 163 15.23 -3.25 4.67
CA ALA A 163 15.62 -1.85 4.63
C ALA A 163 14.57 -0.99 3.92
N THR A 164 14.15 -1.39 2.72
CA THR A 164 13.14 -0.65 1.95
C THR A 164 11.75 -0.73 2.59
N GLY A 165 11.41 -1.82 3.26
CA GLY A 165 10.16 -1.93 4.02
C GLY A 165 10.10 -0.94 5.18
N VAL A 166 11.22 -0.73 5.89
CA VAL A 166 11.32 0.33 6.91
C VAL A 166 11.19 1.71 6.29
N LEU A 167 11.88 1.99 5.17
CA LEU A 167 11.78 3.26 4.45
C LEU A 167 10.33 3.59 4.05
N LEU A 168 9.63 2.62 3.44
CA LEU A 168 8.24 2.77 3.06
C LEU A 168 7.32 2.99 4.27
N TYR A 169 7.56 2.25 5.37
CA TYR A 169 6.79 2.37 6.60
C TYR A 169 6.89 3.77 7.25
N ILE A 170 8.04 4.42 7.12
CA ILE A 170 8.27 5.80 7.61
C ILE A 170 7.98 6.89 6.56
N GLY A 171 7.37 6.52 5.42
CA GLY A 171 6.86 7.46 4.42
C GLY A 171 7.74 7.71 3.20
N HIS A 172 8.89 7.04 3.05
CA HIS A 172 9.76 7.17 1.87
C HIS A 172 9.33 6.21 0.76
N GLY A 173 8.52 6.71 -0.18
CA GLY A 173 8.06 6.03 -1.38
C GLY A 173 8.98 6.20 -2.60
N GLY A 174 8.37 6.58 -3.73
CA GLY A 174 9.07 6.77 -5.01
C GLY A 174 9.86 5.54 -5.46
N ILE A 175 11.16 5.73 -5.72
CA ILE A 175 12.06 4.66 -6.17
C ILE A 175 12.11 3.46 -5.20
N TRP A 176 11.90 3.69 -3.90
CA TRP A 176 11.96 2.61 -2.91
C TRP A 176 10.81 1.62 -3.05
N VAL A 177 9.66 2.05 -3.56
CA VAL A 177 8.55 1.15 -3.92
C VAL A 177 9.00 0.17 -5.00
N THR A 178 9.68 0.68 -6.03
CA THR A 178 10.19 -0.12 -7.15
C THR A 178 11.28 -1.08 -6.70
N VAL A 179 12.23 -0.63 -5.87
CA VAL A 179 13.29 -1.47 -5.32
C VAL A 179 12.71 -2.57 -4.43
N HIS A 180 11.76 -2.23 -3.56
CA HIS A 180 11.07 -3.18 -2.69
C HIS A 180 10.33 -4.24 -3.50
N TYR A 181 9.53 -3.81 -4.48
CA TYR A 181 8.79 -4.70 -5.38
C TYR A 181 9.72 -5.64 -6.16
N THR A 182 10.80 -5.10 -6.73
CA THR A 182 11.77 -5.89 -7.49
C THR A 182 12.46 -6.93 -6.60
N ALA A 183 12.87 -6.55 -5.39
CA ALA A 183 13.44 -7.47 -4.42
C ALA A 183 12.44 -8.57 -4.01
N ALA A 184 11.14 -8.23 -3.90
CA ALA A 184 10.08 -9.21 -3.62
C ALA A 184 9.94 -10.24 -4.76
N LEU A 185 10.02 -9.80 -6.02
CA LEU A 185 10.02 -10.70 -7.19
C LEU A 185 11.26 -11.61 -7.23
N VAL A 186 12.43 -11.11 -6.81
CA VAL A 186 13.63 -11.93 -6.66
C VAL A 186 13.42 -13.00 -5.59
N VAL A 187 12.83 -12.67 -4.44
CA VAL A 187 12.51 -13.65 -3.40
C VAL A 187 11.47 -14.67 -3.89
N LEU A 188 10.42 -14.23 -4.58
CA LEU A 188 9.41 -15.12 -5.17
C LEU A 188 10.05 -16.13 -6.13
N THR A 189 10.90 -15.65 -7.03
CA THR A 189 11.65 -16.51 -7.97
C THR A 189 12.61 -17.44 -7.23
N TYR A 190 13.29 -16.94 -6.21
CA TYR A 190 14.19 -17.72 -5.38
C TYR A 190 13.45 -18.86 -4.68
N ILE A 191 12.22 -18.69 -4.18
CA ILE A 191 11.47 -19.75 -3.51
C ILE A 191 11.30 -20.96 -4.44
N VAL A 192 10.91 -20.72 -5.70
CA VAL A 192 10.77 -21.78 -6.71
C VAL A 192 12.11 -22.43 -7.00
N ALA A 193 13.14 -21.62 -7.29
CA ALA A 193 14.48 -22.12 -7.59
C ALA A 193 15.08 -22.91 -6.42
N HIS A 194 14.86 -22.47 -5.18
CA HIS A 194 15.32 -23.12 -3.96
C HIS A 194 14.74 -24.52 -3.82
N VAL A 195 13.43 -24.68 -3.98
CA VAL A 195 12.77 -25.99 -3.91
C VAL A 195 13.27 -26.92 -5.02
N VAL A 196 13.37 -26.41 -6.25
CA VAL A 196 13.87 -27.18 -7.41
C VAL A 196 15.32 -27.61 -7.21
N LEU A 197 16.22 -26.71 -6.80
CA LEU A 197 17.62 -27.05 -6.55
C LEU A 197 17.74 -28.13 -5.48
N HIS A 198 17.02 -28.00 -4.36
CA HIS A 198 16.99 -29.01 -3.30
C HIS A 198 16.52 -30.38 -3.80
N TYR A 199 15.51 -30.42 -4.67
CA TYR A 199 15.06 -31.64 -5.31
C TYR A 199 16.13 -32.21 -6.26
N CYS A 200 16.74 -31.39 -7.11
CA CYS A 200 17.68 -31.86 -8.14
C CYS A 200 18.96 -32.50 -7.57
N TYR A 201 19.52 -31.99 -6.46
CA TYR A 201 20.73 -32.59 -5.89
C TYR A 201 20.46 -33.67 -4.82
N GLY A 202 19.27 -33.72 -4.20
CA GLY A 202 18.99 -34.60 -3.05
C GLY A 202 17.65 -35.34 -3.07
N GLY A 203 16.84 -35.17 -4.11
CA GLY A 203 15.54 -35.82 -4.28
C GLY A 203 14.50 -35.48 -3.20
N VAL A 204 13.45 -36.28 -3.12
CA VAL A 204 12.35 -36.10 -2.14
C VAL A 204 12.86 -36.18 -0.70
N ALA A 205 13.85 -37.02 -0.42
CA ALA A 205 14.43 -37.15 0.92
C ALA A 205 15.04 -35.82 1.42
N GLN A 206 15.64 -35.03 0.52
CA GLN A 206 16.19 -33.72 0.82
C GLN A 206 15.12 -32.66 1.08
N LEU A 207 13.93 -32.78 0.49
CA LEU A 207 12.79 -31.91 0.81
C LEU A 207 12.20 -32.28 2.17
N LEU A 208 11.96 -33.58 2.40
CA LEU A 208 11.38 -34.09 3.65
C LEU A 208 12.27 -33.90 4.88
N ARG A 209 13.54 -33.53 4.72
CA ARG A 209 14.45 -33.26 5.85
C ARG A 209 13.90 -32.19 6.80
N LEU A 210 13.13 -31.23 6.30
CA LEU A 210 12.53 -30.14 7.09
C LEU A 210 11.31 -30.57 7.91
N PHE A 211 10.91 -31.83 7.81
CA PHE A 211 9.86 -32.46 8.61
C PHE A 211 10.41 -33.61 9.48
N ARG A 212 11.71 -33.87 9.42
CA ARG A 212 12.37 -34.99 10.10
C ARG A 212 13.40 -34.45 11.11
N PRO A 213 13.00 -34.20 12.37
CA PRO A 213 13.87 -33.58 13.34
C PRO A 213 15.00 -34.52 13.78
N GLN A 214 16.13 -33.92 14.13
CA GLN A 214 17.22 -34.54 14.88
C GLN A 214 17.80 -33.57 15.90
N ALA A 215 18.48 -34.08 16.92
CA ALA A 215 19.22 -33.23 17.85
C ALA A 215 20.39 -32.55 17.12
N LEU A 216 20.67 -31.30 17.49
CA LEU A 216 21.84 -30.60 16.98
C LEU A 216 23.11 -31.29 17.50
N ARG A 217 23.93 -31.81 16.57
CA ARG A 217 25.21 -32.44 16.92
C ARG A 217 26.14 -31.42 17.57
N ARG A 218 26.69 -31.75 18.74
CA ARG A 218 27.56 -30.87 19.51
C ARG A 218 28.99 -30.87 18.96
N PHE A 219 29.59 -29.69 18.91
CA PHE A 219 30.99 -29.47 18.54
C PHE A 219 31.67 -28.59 19.60
N PRO A 220 32.98 -28.73 19.82
CA PRO A 220 33.72 -27.83 20.71
C PRO A 220 33.49 -26.36 20.33
N GLY A 221 33.28 -25.52 21.34
CA GLY A 221 33.04 -24.08 21.18
C GLY A 221 31.67 -23.67 20.63
N MET A 222 30.71 -24.59 20.54
CA MET A 222 29.29 -24.28 20.36
C MET A 222 28.68 -23.73 21.66
N SER A 223 27.68 -22.85 21.57
CA SER A 223 26.90 -22.44 22.75
C SER A 223 26.14 -23.63 23.36
N ARG A 224 25.89 -23.60 24.68
CA ARG A 224 25.05 -24.60 25.37
C ARG A 224 23.61 -24.59 24.87
N HIS A 225 23.03 -23.41 24.63
CA HIS A 225 21.63 -23.26 24.19
C HIS A 225 21.54 -22.34 22.97
N PRO A 226 22.05 -22.76 21.79
CA PRO A 226 22.15 -21.89 20.63
C PRO A 226 20.79 -21.43 20.11
N LEU A 227 19.76 -22.29 20.17
CA LEU A 227 18.40 -21.94 19.75
C LEU A 227 17.78 -20.91 20.69
N ALA A 228 17.82 -21.14 22.00
CA ALA A 228 17.22 -20.24 22.99
C ALA A 228 17.84 -18.83 22.95
N LEU A 229 19.16 -18.73 22.81
CA LEU A 229 19.86 -17.45 22.67
C LEU A 229 19.54 -16.76 21.34
N ALA A 230 19.43 -17.51 20.26
CA ALA A 230 19.04 -16.97 18.96
C ALA A 230 17.61 -16.44 18.96
N THR A 231 16.65 -17.16 19.54
CA THR A 231 15.27 -16.72 19.68
C THR A 231 15.15 -15.52 20.62
N ALA A 232 15.96 -15.47 21.69
CA ALA A 232 16.02 -14.31 22.57
C ALA A 232 16.50 -13.06 21.82
N LEU A 233 17.53 -13.19 20.96
CA LEU A 233 17.95 -12.07 20.10
C LEU A 233 16.84 -11.62 19.16
N GLY A 234 16.14 -12.56 18.52
CA GLY A 234 14.99 -12.23 17.66
C GLY A 234 13.90 -11.48 18.43
N ALA A 235 13.58 -11.90 19.65
CA ALA A 235 12.61 -11.22 20.51
C ALA A 235 13.07 -9.80 20.89
N ILE A 236 14.36 -9.60 21.18
CA ILE A 236 14.93 -8.28 21.46
C ILE A 236 14.80 -7.37 20.22
N VAL A 237 15.10 -7.88 19.02
CA VAL A 237 14.93 -7.11 17.77
C VAL A 237 13.47 -6.73 17.55
N LEU A 238 12.55 -7.67 17.76
CA LEU A 238 11.11 -7.44 17.64
C LEU A 238 10.64 -6.34 18.61
N VAL A 239 10.95 -6.48 19.91
CA VAL A 239 10.58 -5.49 20.93
C VAL A 239 11.23 -4.14 20.62
N GLY A 240 12.51 -4.12 20.25
CA GLY A 240 13.21 -2.89 19.88
C GLY A 240 12.56 -2.17 18.71
N ALA A 241 12.16 -2.88 17.66
CA ALA A 241 11.47 -2.30 16.50
C ALA A 241 10.08 -1.75 16.86
N VAL A 242 9.28 -2.49 17.65
CA VAL A 242 7.97 -2.01 18.12
C VAL A 242 8.11 -0.80 19.04
N SER A 243 9.03 -0.85 20.01
CA SER A 243 9.29 0.28 20.91
C SER A 243 9.79 1.51 20.16
N LEU A 244 10.62 1.33 19.13
CA LEU A 244 11.07 2.42 18.28
C LEU A 244 9.91 3.04 17.49
N ASP A 245 9.00 2.24 16.95
CA ASP A 245 7.81 2.77 16.27
C ASP A 245 6.99 3.65 17.20
N PHE A 246 6.56 3.13 18.36
CA PHE A 246 5.79 3.91 19.33
C PHE A 246 6.53 5.16 19.84
N GLY A 247 7.84 5.05 20.06
CA GLY A 247 8.66 6.14 20.61
C GLY A 247 9.03 7.23 19.60
N THR A 248 8.77 7.04 18.31
CA THR A 248 9.12 8.00 17.25
C THR A 248 7.91 8.44 16.41
N ARG A 249 6.69 8.18 16.88
CA ARG A 249 5.48 8.67 16.21
C ARG A 249 5.35 10.16 16.43
N ASP A 250 4.93 10.85 15.39
CA ASP A 250 4.74 12.29 15.45
C ASP A 250 3.51 12.64 16.27
N SER A 251 3.64 13.72 17.05
CA SER A 251 2.55 14.31 17.81
C SER A 251 2.28 15.72 17.29
N LEU A 252 1.04 15.99 16.90
CA LEU A 252 0.58 17.33 16.56
C LEU A 252 0.08 18.00 17.84
N VAL A 253 0.87 18.93 18.35
CA VAL A 253 0.48 19.74 19.51
C VAL A 253 -0.52 20.79 19.05
N VAL A 254 -1.72 20.76 19.62
CA VAL A 254 -2.75 21.78 19.39
C VAL A 254 -2.40 22.99 20.24
N ALA A 255 -1.95 24.07 19.59
CA ALA A 255 -1.64 25.31 20.27
C ALA A 255 -2.92 25.99 20.76
N LYS A 256 -2.81 26.93 21.71
CA LYS A 256 -3.93 27.76 22.16
C LYS A 256 -3.81 29.13 21.54
N GLY A 257 -4.88 29.59 20.89
CA GLY A 257 -4.98 30.93 20.31
C GLY A 257 -6.14 31.72 20.92
N THR A 258 -6.13 33.03 20.70
CA THR A 258 -7.20 33.95 21.15
C THR A 258 -8.08 34.44 20.01
N THR A 259 -7.63 34.29 18.76
CA THR A 259 -8.29 34.80 17.56
C THR A 259 -8.22 33.73 16.49
N LEU A 260 -9.35 33.47 15.81
CA LEU A 260 -9.38 32.56 14.68
C LEU A 260 -8.59 33.14 13.50
N PRO A 261 -7.94 32.29 12.70
CA PRO A 261 -7.28 32.74 11.47
C PRO A 261 -8.29 33.24 10.44
N GLU A 262 -7.85 34.10 9.53
CA GLU A 262 -8.55 34.38 8.29
C GLU A 262 -8.37 33.19 7.36
N LEU A 263 -9.48 32.65 6.83
CA LEU A 263 -9.42 31.47 5.97
C LEU A 263 -9.07 31.88 4.54
N ASP A 264 -7.80 32.19 4.27
CA ASP A 264 -7.33 32.74 2.99
C ASP A 264 -6.21 31.91 2.31
N GLY A 265 -5.65 30.93 3.02
CA GLY A 265 -4.61 30.04 2.52
C GLY A 265 -3.20 30.62 2.56
N THR A 266 -2.87 31.59 3.41
CA THR A 266 -1.53 32.23 3.41
C THR A 266 -0.70 32.00 4.69
N LEU A 267 -1.30 31.49 5.77
CA LEU A 267 -0.65 31.19 7.07
C LEU A 267 0.13 32.36 7.71
N ASP A 268 -0.18 33.60 7.33
CA ASP A 268 0.50 34.80 7.84
C ASP A 268 -0.11 35.31 9.16
N ASP A 269 -1.30 34.83 9.54
CA ASP A 269 -1.92 35.10 10.83
C ASP A 269 -1.00 34.78 12.01
N PRO A 270 -1.00 35.62 13.07
CA PRO A 270 -0.19 35.39 14.28
C PRO A 270 -0.44 34.02 14.93
N VAL A 271 -1.67 33.50 14.84
CA VAL A 271 -2.07 32.23 15.45
C VAL A 271 -1.29 31.03 14.91
N TRP A 272 -0.85 31.10 13.63
CA TRP A 272 -0.06 30.04 13.00
C TRP A 272 1.41 30.10 13.38
N GLN A 273 1.94 31.27 13.76
CA GLN A 273 3.33 31.41 14.15
C GLN A 273 3.63 30.74 15.50
N ASP A 274 2.63 30.68 16.38
CA ASP A 274 2.71 29.99 17.68
C ASP A 274 2.44 28.48 17.57
N ALA A 275 1.90 28.02 16.44
CA ALA A 275 1.57 26.62 16.20
C ALA A 275 2.77 25.86 15.64
N ALA A 276 3.29 24.90 16.40
CA ALA A 276 4.41 24.07 15.96
C ALA A 276 3.99 23.14 14.80
N PRO A 277 4.68 23.17 13.64
CA PRO A 277 4.34 22.32 12.51
C PRO A 277 4.82 20.88 12.71
N VAL A 278 4.03 19.94 12.17
CA VAL A 278 4.44 18.55 11.93
C VAL A 278 4.51 18.33 10.42
N PHE A 279 5.56 17.65 9.94
CA PHE A 279 5.73 17.33 8.52
C PHE A 279 5.47 15.85 8.27
N ILE A 280 4.38 15.55 7.56
CA ILE A 280 3.93 14.20 7.25
C ILE A 280 4.30 13.88 5.81
N ARG A 281 5.21 12.92 5.61
CA ARG A 281 5.52 12.43 4.27
C ARG A 281 4.48 11.43 3.81
N THR A 282 3.79 11.75 2.72
CA THR A 282 2.80 10.88 2.08
C THR A 282 3.33 10.35 0.75
N GLN A 283 2.90 9.15 0.34
CA GLN A 283 3.48 8.48 -0.82
C GLN A 283 2.49 7.57 -1.57
N GLN A 284 2.90 7.08 -2.75
CA GLN A 284 2.12 6.21 -3.65
C GLN A 284 0.82 6.84 -4.19
N GLY A 285 0.76 8.17 -4.33
CA GLY A 285 -0.28 8.84 -5.12
C GLY A 285 0.01 8.77 -6.63
N SER A 286 -1.01 8.98 -7.46
CA SER A 286 -0.82 9.23 -8.90
C SER A 286 -0.39 10.68 -9.15
N ASN A 287 0.17 10.92 -10.34
CA ASN A 287 0.60 12.22 -10.84
C ASN A 287 1.83 12.75 -10.07
N LEU A 288 1.74 13.72 -9.15
CA LEU A 288 2.78 14.16 -8.20
C LEU A 288 4.21 14.06 -8.73
N ASP A 289 4.45 14.67 -9.88
CA ASP A 289 5.74 14.71 -10.58
C ASP A 289 6.38 13.35 -10.91
N GLY A 290 5.54 12.32 -11.01
CA GLY A 290 5.94 10.93 -11.20
C GLY A 290 6.58 10.28 -9.97
N THR A 291 6.75 11.02 -8.87
CA THR A 291 7.28 10.49 -7.60
C THR A 291 6.18 9.78 -6.80
N GLY A 292 4.94 10.27 -6.94
CA GLY A 292 3.80 9.84 -6.13
C GLY A 292 3.93 10.25 -4.66
N GLU A 293 4.80 11.21 -4.33
CA GLU A 293 5.07 11.67 -2.97
C GLU A 293 4.63 13.13 -2.79
N SER A 294 4.18 13.47 -1.59
CA SER A 294 3.90 14.86 -1.18
C SER A 294 4.14 14.99 0.32
N THR A 295 4.89 16.01 0.72
CA THR A 295 5.08 16.35 2.13
C THR A 295 4.00 17.32 2.57
N VAL A 296 3.24 16.94 3.61
CA VAL A 296 2.19 17.77 4.19
C VAL A 296 2.70 18.38 5.49
N GLU A 297 2.81 19.70 5.53
CA GLU A 297 2.94 20.45 6.76
C GLU A 297 1.56 20.59 7.41
N VAL A 298 1.46 20.28 8.70
CA VAL A 298 0.24 20.41 9.48
C VAL A 298 0.47 21.25 10.73
N ARG A 299 -0.43 22.21 10.98
CA ARG A 299 -0.52 22.98 12.22
C ARG A 299 -1.96 22.92 12.75
N ALA A 300 -2.11 23.01 14.07
CA ALA A 300 -3.44 23.02 14.70
C ALA A 300 -3.48 24.01 15.86
N VAL A 301 -4.61 24.73 15.97
CA VAL A 301 -4.83 25.72 17.02
C VAL A 301 -6.26 25.63 17.53
N GLN A 302 -6.42 25.61 18.85
CA GLN A 302 -7.69 25.76 19.52
C GLN A 302 -7.94 27.24 19.87
N VAL A 303 -9.11 27.76 19.51
CA VAL A 303 -9.58 29.10 19.88
C VAL A 303 -10.97 28.97 20.50
N GLY A 304 -11.05 29.06 21.83
CA GLY A 304 -12.30 28.83 22.55
C GLY A 304 -12.82 27.39 22.37
N ASP A 305 -14.03 27.27 21.83
CA ASP A 305 -14.71 26.01 21.51
C ASP A 305 -14.50 25.55 20.05
N LYS A 306 -13.65 26.25 19.30
CA LYS A 306 -13.31 25.93 17.91
C LYS A 306 -11.88 25.44 17.78
N ILE A 307 -11.65 24.67 16.73
CA ILE A 307 -10.32 24.24 16.31
C ILE A 307 -10.10 24.62 14.85
N ALA A 308 -8.91 25.12 14.57
CA ALA A 308 -8.40 25.44 13.24
C ALA A 308 -7.25 24.50 12.90
N PHE A 309 -7.24 23.99 11.67
CA PHE A 309 -6.10 23.27 11.10
C PHE A 309 -5.59 24.00 9.87
N ALA A 310 -4.28 24.04 9.72
CA ALA A 310 -3.62 24.45 8.49
C ALA A 310 -2.89 23.24 7.90
N PHE A 311 -3.11 23.00 6.62
CA PHE A 311 -2.47 21.96 5.82
C PHE A 311 -1.80 22.61 4.63
N ARG A 312 -0.49 22.39 4.46
CA ARG A 312 0.25 22.85 3.28
C ARG A 312 0.96 21.68 2.64
N TRP A 313 0.70 21.39 1.38
CA TRP A 313 1.27 20.23 0.69
C TRP A 313 1.85 20.56 -0.67
N GLU A 314 2.87 19.80 -1.05
CA GLU A 314 3.52 19.87 -2.37
C GLU A 314 2.54 19.37 -3.43
N ASP A 315 2.24 20.23 -4.41
CA ASP A 315 1.44 19.92 -5.59
C ASP A 315 1.82 20.87 -6.74
N LYS A 316 2.42 20.33 -7.79
CA LYS A 316 3.06 21.14 -8.82
C LYS A 316 2.07 21.87 -9.72
N ASN A 317 0.88 21.31 -9.86
CA ASN A 317 -0.12 21.92 -10.70
C ASN A 317 -1.30 22.35 -9.83
N ARG A 318 -1.98 23.41 -10.28
CA ARG A 318 -3.25 23.83 -9.72
C ARG A 318 -4.35 23.25 -10.59
N SER A 319 -4.88 22.10 -10.21
CA SER A 319 -5.88 21.39 -11.01
C SER A 319 -7.30 21.60 -10.50
N LEU A 320 -8.12 22.23 -11.34
CA LEU A 320 -9.54 22.49 -11.12
C LEU A 320 -10.44 21.68 -12.07
N LYS A 321 -9.87 21.01 -13.06
CA LYS A 321 -10.60 20.37 -14.17
C LYS A 321 -11.38 19.13 -13.72
N ARG A 322 -12.56 19.31 -13.12
CA ARG A 322 -13.46 18.20 -12.77
C ARG A 322 -14.33 17.80 -13.96
N HIS A 323 -13.88 16.81 -14.75
CA HIS A 323 -14.57 16.28 -15.94
C HIS A 323 -15.18 17.37 -16.86
N PRO A 324 -14.39 18.28 -17.44
CA PRO A 324 -14.91 19.30 -18.35
C PRO A 324 -15.64 18.68 -19.55
N LEU A 325 -16.59 19.41 -20.11
CA LEU A 325 -17.35 18.99 -21.29
C LEU A 325 -16.88 19.79 -22.50
N ILE A 326 -16.59 19.12 -23.61
CA ILE A 326 -16.21 19.75 -24.87
C ILE A 326 -17.28 19.50 -25.93
N LYS A 327 -17.71 20.55 -26.61
CA LYS A 327 -18.61 20.44 -27.75
C LYS A 327 -17.85 20.00 -28.99
N ARG A 328 -18.28 18.89 -29.59
CA ARG A 328 -17.80 18.35 -30.87
C ARG A 328 -18.92 18.40 -31.91
N GLU A 329 -18.61 18.01 -33.15
CA GLU A 329 -19.59 18.00 -34.26
C GLU A 329 -20.78 17.07 -34.00
N ASP A 330 -20.56 15.97 -33.28
CA ASP A 330 -21.56 14.95 -32.96
C ASP A 330 -22.30 15.20 -31.62
N GLY A 331 -21.84 16.15 -30.81
CA GLY A 331 -22.45 16.49 -29.52
C GLY A 331 -21.41 16.82 -28.43
N TRP A 332 -21.85 16.76 -27.18
CA TRP A 332 -20.99 17.02 -26.02
C TRP A 332 -20.25 15.77 -25.58
N HIS A 333 -18.95 15.88 -25.31
CA HIS A 333 -18.11 14.80 -24.81
C HIS A 333 -17.55 15.17 -23.44
N MET A 334 -17.53 14.21 -22.51
CA MET A 334 -16.89 14.38 -21.21
C MET A 334 -15.41 14.04 -21.30
N LEU A 335 -14.53 14.96 -20.94
CA LEU A 335 -13.09 14.68 -20.84
C LEU A 335 -12.83 13.79 -19.63
N ASN A 336 -12.27 12.60 -19.89
CA ASN A 336 -11.96 11.58 -18.90
C ASN A 336 -11.00 10.53 -19.48
N ASN A 337 -10.29 9.80 -18.62
CA ASN A 337 -9.51 8.62 -19.00
C ASN A 337 -10.05 7.31 -18.42
N ARG A 338 -10.69 7.35 -17.25
CA ARG A 338 -11.14 6.15 -16.50
C ARG A 338 -12.36 6.43 -15.61
N ALA A 339 -13.24 7.32 -16.04
CA ALA A 339 -14.46 7.63 -15.30
C ALA A 339 -15.45 6.46 -15.28
N ASP A 340 -15.39 5.59 -16.31
CA ASP A 340 -16.16 4.36 -16.47
C ASP A 340 -16.00 3.38 -15.30
N ILE A 341 -14.82 3.33 -14.68
CA ILE A 341 -14.53 2.49 -13.50
C ILE A 341 -14.33 3.29 -12.21
N SER A 342 -14.60 4.60 -12.23
CA SER A 342 -14.37 5.50 -11.09
C SER A 342 -12.90 5.55 -10.61
N ASP A 343 -11.96 5.58 -11.55
CA ASP A 343 -10.52 5.65 -11.29
C ASP A 343 -9.82 6.74 -12.14
N GLU A 344 -10.48 7.87 -12.34
CA GLU A 344 -9.97 8.99 -13.13
C GLU A 344 -8.65 9.56 -12.57
N THR A 345 -7.75 9.96 -13.46
CA THR A 345 -6.41 10.51 -13.13
C THR A 345 -5.93 11.62 -14.07
N ALA A 346 -6.70 11.95 -15.11
CA ALA A 346 -6.35 13.01 -16.05
C ALA A 346 -7.19 14.26 -15.81
N TYR A 347 -8.52 14.12 -15.85
CA TYR A 347 -9.49 15.21 -15.76
C TYR A 347 -10.26 15.17 -14.44
N TYR A 348 -9.53 15.34 -13.35
CA TYR A 348 -10.08 15.54 -12.01
C TYR A 348 -9.53 16.82 -11.39
N GLU A 349 -10.22 17.33 -10.36
CA GLU A 349 -9.72 18.44 -9.55
C GLU A 349 -8.75 17.95 -8.47
N ASP A 350 -7.97 18.87 -7.92
CA ASP A 350 -7.22 18.62 -6.70
C ASP A 350 -8.13 18.46 -5.51
N LYS A 351 -7.73 17.56 -4.63
CA LYS A 351 -8.42 17.32 -3.37
C LYS A 351 -7.42 17.08 -2.25
N PHE A 352 -7.93 17.29 -1.05
CA PHE A 352 -7.23 16.96 0.17
C PHE A 352 -8.21 16.29 1.12
N SER A 353 -7.74 15.28 1.84
CA SER A 353 -8.56 14.57 2.82
C SER A 353 -7.81 14.39 4.13
N VAL A 354 -8.55 14.53 5.22
CA VAL A 354 -8.09 14.31 6.59
C VAL A 354 -9.00 13.27 7.19
N ALA A 355 -8.42 12.29 7.90
CA ALA A 355 -9.18 11.26 8.59
C ALA A 355 -8.77 11.20 10.06
N PHE A 356 -9.74 11.20 10.97
CA PHE A 356 -9.55 11.10 12.42
C PHE A 356 -10.12 9.80 12.96
N SER A 357 -9.40 9.17 13.90
CA SER A 357 -9.85 7.96 14.57
C SER A 357 -9.41 7.92 16.03
N THR A 358 -10.18 7.21 16.86
CA THR A 358 -9.83 6.91 18.26
C THR A 358 -8.84 5.75 18.39
N THR A 359 -8.50 5.06 17.30
CA THR A 359 -7.54 3.95 17.27
C THR A 359 -6.42 4.23 16.26
N ASP A 360 -5.22 3.75 16.57
CA ASP A 360 -4.03 3.77 15.71
C ASP A 360 -3.91 2.53 14.82
N THR A 361 -4.98 1.74 14.71
CA THR A 361 -4.99 0.51 13.90
C THR A 361 -4.54 0.80 12.46
N PHE A 362 -3.71 -0.09 11.91
CA PHE A 362 -3.22 0.04 10.54
C PHE A 362 -4.37 0.12 9.52
N GLY A 363 -4.10 0.73 8.37
CA GLY A 363 -5.12 0.94 7.34
C GLY A 363 -6.06 2.11 7.64
N GLY A 364 -5.58 3.16 8.32
CA GLY A 364 -6.35 4.37 8.61
C GLY A 364 -7.44 4.12 9.64
N GLY A 365 -7.07 3.71 10.85
CA GLY A 365 -8.01 3.33 11.91
C GLY A 365 -8.73 2.01 11.63
N GLY A 366 -8.11 1.11 10.86
CA GLY A 366 -8.73 -0.17 10.46
C GLY A 366 -9.80 -0.05 9.37
N ALA A 367 -9.95 1.11 8.73
CA ALA A 367 -11.04 1.36 7.80
C ALA A 367 -10.73 1.02 6.33
N THR A 368 -9.48 0.71 5.97
CA THR A 368 -9.06 0.50 4.57
C THR A 368 -8.95 -0.98 4.23
N HIS A 369 -9.83 -1.45 3.33
CA HIS A 369 -9.89 -2.84 2.92
C HIS A 369 -9.56 -2.99 1.42
N MET A 370 -8.49 -3.70 1.11
CA MET A 370 -7.91 -3.84 -0.24
C MET A 370 -8.51 -5.01 -1.02
N GLY A 371 -8.51 -4.87 -2.34
CA GLY A 371 -8.91 -5.90 -3.30
C GLY A 371 -10.29 -5.64 -3.94
N PRO A 372 -10.62 -6.37 -5.01
CA PRO A 372 -11.84 -6.12 -5.78
C PRO A 372 -13.14 -6.36 -5.02
N LYS A 373 -13.16 -7.27 -4.06
CA LYS A 373 -14.36 -7.67 -3.31
C LYS A 373 -14.01 -8.04 -1.86
N PRO A 374 -13.68 -7.05 -1.00
CA PRO A 374 -13.29 -7.32 0.38
C PRO A 374 -14.47 -7.77 1.26
N LEU A 375 -15.70 -7.46 0.87
CA LEU A 375 -16.94 -7.92 1.51
C LEU A 375 -17.59 -9.01 0.66
N SER A 376 -17.69 -10.23 1.20
CA SER A 376 -18.16 -11.40 0.43
C SER A 376 -19.64 -11.31 0.02
N ASP A 377 -20.47 -10.71 0.87
CA ASP A 377 -21.91 -10.57 0.75
C ASP A 377 -22.35 -9.24 0.11
N LYS A 378 -21.42 -8.32 -0.17
CA LYS A 378 -21.69 -7.00 -0.76
C LYS A 378 -21.16 -6.88 -2.18
N PRO A 379 -21.57 -5.84 -2.94
CA PRO A 379 -21.03 -5.57 -4.27
C PRO A 379 -19.51 -5.34 -4.25
N ALA A 380 -18.87 -5.66 -5.36
CA ALA A 380 -17.45 -5.39 -5.57
C ALA A 380 -17.19 -3.88 -5.68
N ALA A 381 -15.96 -3.47 -5.34
CA ALA A 381 -15.50 -2.12 -5.61
C ALA A 381 -15.43 -1.89 -7.13
N PHE A 382 -16.01 -0.80 -7.60
CA PHE A 382 -16.12 -0.50 -9.03
C PHE A 382 -14.76 -0.36 -9.73
N ASN A 383 -13.79 0.20 -9.01
CA ASN A 383 -12.40 0.36 -9.48
C ASN A 383 -11.50 -0.85 -9.15
N HIS A 384 -12.03 -1.90 -8.52
CA HIS A 384 -11.31 -3.09 -8.07
C HIS A 384 -10.20 -2.85 -7.03
N ARG A 385 -10.10 -1.65 -6.45
CA ARG A 385 -9.00 -1.26 -5.54
C ARG A 385 -9.26 -1.66 -4.09
N GLY A 386 -10.49 -1.49 -3.64
CA GLY A 386 -10.88 -1.71 -2.26
C GLY A 386 -12.14 -0.93 -1.87
N LEU A 387 -12.50 -1.04 -0.59
CA LEU A 387 -13.60 -0.31 0.03
C LEU A 387 -13.13 0.27 1.36
N HIS A 388 -13.77 1.35 1.81
CA HIS A 388 -13.57 1.93 3.13
C HIS A 388 -14.77 1.64 4.03
N TYR A 389 -14.52 1.05 5.19
CA TYR A 389 -15.54 0.72 6.20
C TYR A 389 -14.89 0.24 7.50
N THR A 390 -15.58 0.36 8.62
CA THR A 390 -15.17 -0.23 9.90
C THR A 390 -15.94 -1.54 10.15
N THR A 391 -15.35 -2.47 10.92
CA THR A 391 -15.97 -3.77 11.20
C THR A 391 -16.48 -3.94 12.63
N ASP A 392 -16.09 -3.03 13.52
CA ASP A 392 -16.34 -3.09 14.96
C ASP A 392 -17.35 -2.03 15.43
N GLY A 393 -17.95 -1.27 14.51
CA GLY A 393 -18.87 -0.18 14.83
C GLY A 393 -18.16 1.13 15.18
N SER A 394 -16.83 1.19 15.11
CA SER A 394 -16.09 2.45 15.25
C SER A 394 -16.38 3.40 14.09
N LEU A 395 -16.12 4.68 14.34
CA LEU A 395 -16.24 5.77 13.38
C LEU A 395 -14.85 6.27 13.01
N VAL A 396 -14.64 6.57 11.73
CA VAL A 396 -13.54 7.42 11.27
C VAL A 396 -14.17 8.67 10.67
N ASP A 397 -13.92 9.82 11.27
CA ASP A 397 -14.38 11.14 10.83
C ASP A 397 -13.45 11.61 9.69
N VAL A 398 -14.02 12.05 8.55
CA VAL A 398 -13.29 12.27 7.30
C VAL A 398 -13.67 13.59 6.64
N TRP A 399 -12.75 14.53 6.65
CA TRP A 399 -12.91 15.78 5.91
C TRP A 399 -12.43 15.63 4.49
N GLN A 400 -13.12 16.25 3.54
CA GLN A 400 -12.73 16.23 2.15
C GLN A 400 -12.89 17.60 1.48
N TRP A 401 -11.76 18.26 1.23
CA TRP A 401 -11.69 19.46 0.41
C TRP A 401 -11.58 19.08 -1.07
N LYS A 402 -12.29 19.80 -1.94
CA LYS A 402 -12.37 19.57 -3.39
C LYS A 402 -12.34 20.92 -4.09
N ALA A 403 -11.31 21.18 -4.89
CA ALA A 403 -11.07 22.53 -5.40
C ALA A 403 -12.29 23.15 -6.11
N SER A 404 -12.85 22.47 -7.12
CA SER A 404 -13.97 22.95 -7.94
C SER A 404 -15.35 22.60 -7.40
N ARG A 405 -15.46 21.59 -6.52
CA ARG A 405 -16.72 21.22 -5.83
C ARG A 405 -16.86 21.88 -4.46
N GLY A 406 -16.64 23.19 -4.42
CA GLY A 406 -16.91 24.04 -3.25
C GLY A 406 -15.67 24.48 -2.45
N GLY A 407 -14.51 23.84 -2.66
CA GLY A 407 -13.26 24.18 -1.96
C GLY A 407 -12.82 25.62 -2.17
N MET A 408 -12.80 26.06 -3.44
CA MET A 408 -12.53 27.46 -3.81
C MET A 408 -13.65 28.43 -3.39
N LEU A 409 -14.77 27.93 -2.83
CA LEU A 409 -15.89 28.70 -2.29
C LEU A 409 -15.95 28.64 -0.76
N GLY A 410 -14.85 28.20 -0.15
CA GLY A 410 -14.67 28.13 1.30
C GLY A 410 -15.40 26.99 1.99
N ARG A 411 -15.72 25.91 1.26
CA ARG A 411 -16.44 24.74 1.78
C ARG A 411 -15.58 23.49 1.77
N VAL A 412 -15.74 22.69 2.82
CA VAL A 412 -15.15 21.35 2.96
C VAL A 412 -16.28 20.39 3.28
N ASP A 413 -16.34 19.23 2.62
CA ASP A 413 -17.35 18.22 2.93
C ASP A 413 -16.97 17.49 4.21
N ASP A 414 -17.92 17.39 5.15
CA ASP A 414 -17.86 16.47 6.28
C ASP A 414 -18.44 15.10 5.88
N MET A 415 -17.69 14.05 6.19
CA MET A 415 -17.95 12.68 5.76
C MET A 415 -17.43 11.73 6.85
N HIS A 416 -17.76 10.44 6.72
CA HIS A 416 -17.23 9.44 7.63
C HIS A 416 -17.01 8.08 6.96
N PHE A 417 -16.22 7.24 7.62
CA PHE A 417 -16.24 5.79 7.47
C PHE A 417 -16.92 5.15 8.69
N ALA A 418 -17.94 4.33 8.43
CA ALA A 418 -18.61 3.51 9.44
C ALA A 418 -18.78 2.07 8.95
N THR A 419 -19.64 1.31 9.59
CA THR A 419 -19.99 -0.04 9.15
C THR A 419 -20.62 -0.01 7.75
N PRO A 420 -20.42 -1.06 6.93
CA PRO A 420 -20.98 -1.09 5.58
C PRO A 420 -22.50 -0.98 5.57
N VAL A 421 -23.04 -0.08 4.74
CA VAL A 421 -24.49 0.03 4.52
C VAL A 421 -24.99 -1.01 3.52
N GLU A 422 -26.28 -1.34 3.56
CA GLU A 422 -26.86 -2.20 2.53
C GLU A 422 -26.90 -1.50 1.16
N PRO A 423 -26.54 -2.20 0.06
CA PRO A 423 -26.57 -1.61 -1.27
C PRO A 423 -28.01 -1.36 -1.71
N ASN A 424 -28.25 -0.26 -2.42
CA ASN A 424 -29.51 -0.05 -3.13
C ASN A 424 -29.59 -0.93 -4.40
N GLU A 425 -30.75 -0.96 -5.06
CA GLU A 425 -30.98 -1.80 -6.25
C GLU A 425 -29.96 -1.54 -7.38
N ALA A 426 -29.60 -0.28 -7.62
CA ALA A 426 -28.64 0.07 -8.67
C ALA A 426 -27.22 -0.40 -8.33
N GLN A 427 -26.82 -0.30 -7.06
CA GLN A 427 -25.52 -0.78 -6.56
C GLN A 427 -25.46 -2.30 -6.60
N ALA A 428 -26.52 -2.99 -6.16
CA ALA A 428 -26.63 -4.44 -6.21
C ALA A 428 -26.59 -4.97 -7.66
N ALA A 429 -27.15 -4.21 -8.60
CA ALA A 429 -27.11 -4.50 -10.03
C ALA A 429 -25.80 -4.08 -10.73
N GLY A 430 -24.82 -3.50 -10.01
CA GLY A 430 -23.57 -3.03 -10.59
C GLY A 430 -23.70 -1.80 -11.50
N LYS A 431 -24.83 -1.09 -11.44
CA LYS A 431 -25.10 0.12 -12.25
C LYS A 431 -24.64 1.41 -11.59
N SER A 432 -24.28 1.36 -10.31
CA SER A 432 -23.74 2.49 -9.57
C SER A 432 -22.71 2.05 -8.53
N ARG A 433 -21.86 2.99 -8.12
CA ARG A 433 -20.80 2.74 -7.13
C ARG A 433 -21.40 2.39 -5.77
N TYR A 434 -20.94 1.27 -5.21
CA TYR A 434 -21.12 0.93 -3.79
C TYR A 434 -19.93 1.50 -2.99
N SER A 435 -20.23 2.27 -1.93
CA SER A 435 -19.21 2.95 -1.11
C SER A 435 -18.94 2.26 0.23
N ALA A 436 -19.66 1.17 0.54
CA ALA A 436 -19.59 0.46 1.81
C ALA A 436 -19.84 1.37 3.02
N GLY A 437 -18.80 1.67 3.80
CA GLY A 437 -18.90 2.50 4.99
C GLY A 437 -18.63 3.98 4.74
N TYR A 438 -18.19 4.35 3.53
CA TYR A 438 -17.90 5.74 3.18
C TYR A 438 -19.14 6.48 2.74
N ASN A 439 -19.59 7.44 3.55
CA ASN A 439 -20.80 8.21 3.31
C ASN A 439 -20.62 9.67 3.72
N PRO A 440 -21.37 10.61 3.10
CA PRO A 440 -21.49 11.95 3.64
C PRO A 440 -22.24 11.94 4.95
N ASP A 441 -22.00 12.97 5.76
CA ASP A 441 -22.82 13.20 6.95
C ASP A 441 -24.21 13.69 6.57
N GLU A 442 -25.11 13.68 7.54
CA GLU A 442 -26.48 14.16 7.37
C GLU A 442 -26.48 15.60 6.82
N GLY A 443 -27.09 15.78 5.64
CA GLY A 443 -27.07 17.06 4.97
C GLY A 443 -27.11 16.96 3.45
N LYS A 444 -26.86 18.09 2.79
CA LYS A 444 -26.87 18.21 1.33
C LYS A 444 -25.59 18.87 0.85
N ALA A 445 -25.05 18.33 -0.23
CA ALA A 445 -24.11 19.07 -1.08
C ALA A 445 -24.85 20.16 -1.85
N PHE A 446 -24.11 21.19 -2.23
CA PHE A 446 -24.54 22.28 -3.10
C PHE A 446 -23.89 22.21 -4.49
N TYR A 447 -23.55 20.98 -4.92
CA TYR A 447 -22.95 20.74 -6.22
C TYR A 447 -23.50 19.48 -6.86
N VAL A 448 -23.59 19.51 -8.19
CA VAL A 448 -23.93 18.35 -9.03
C VAL A 448 -23.04 18.29 -10.27
N TYR A 449 -23.03 17.14 -10.94
CA TYR A 449 -22.33 16.99 -12.21
C TYR A 449 -23.17 17.51 -13.37
N ASN A 450 -22.56 18.31 -14.25
CA ASN A 450 -23.24 18.88 -15.42
C ASN A 450 -23.48 17.85 -16.54
N TYR A 451 -22.85 16.69 -16.47
CA TYR A 451 -23.10 15.58 -17.38
C TYR A 451 -24.14 14.61 -16.80
N ILE A 452 -24.84 13.92 -17.69
CA ILE A 452 -25.80 12.87 -17.36
C ILE A 452 -25.10 11.52 -17.55
N GLY A 453 -25.00 10.75 -16.47
CA GLY A 453 -24.41 9.41 -16.51
C GLY A 453 -25.22 8.45 -17.37
N ASP A 454 -24.54 7.72 -18.23
CA ASP A 454 -25.12 6.64 -19.03
C ASP A 454 -24.51 5.30 -18.61
N PRO A 455 -25.30 4.39 -18.02
CA PRO A 455 -24.83 3.09 -17.56
C PRO A 455 -24.54 2.10 -18.71
N VAL A 456 -24.85 2.45 -19.97
CA VAL A 456 -24.58 1.62 -21.15
C VAL A 456 -23.27 2.03 -21.80
N THR A 457 -23.11 3.32 -22.09
CA THR A 457 -21.92 3.83 -22.77
C THR A 457 -20.77 4.11 -21.82
N HIS A 458 -21.01 4.22 -20.52
CA HIS A 458 -19.98 4.55 -19.52
C HIS A 458 -19.15 5.78 -19.93
N TYR A 459 -19.81 6.81 -20.44
CA TYR A 459 -19.19 8.05 -20.93
C TYR A 459 -18.31 7.90 -22.19
N HIS A 460 -18.36 6.75 -22.88
CA HIS A 460 -17.75 6.59 -24.20
C HIS A 460 -18.64 7.21 -25.29
N GLY A 461 -18.15 8.30 -25.88
CA GLY A 461 -18.88 9.07 -26.90
C GLY A 461 -19.61 10.27 -26.31
N THR A 462 -20.77 10.59 -26.87
CA THR A 462 -21.54 11.76 -26.45
C THR A 462 -22.22 11.54 -25.10
N VAL A 463 -22.23 12.57 -24.26
CA VAL A 463 -22.96 12.58 -22.98
C VAL A 463 -24.09 13.60 -23.01
N GLY A 464 -25.14 13.33 -22.24
CA GLY A 464 -26.17 14.35 -21.98
C GLY A 464 -25.62 15.47 -21.10
N VAL A 465 -26.07 16.71 -21.32
CA VAL A 465 -25.70 17.89 -20.54
C VAL A 465 -26.93 18.41 -19.80
N ARG A 466 -26.78 18.77 -18.52
CA ARG A 466 -27.89 19.29 -17.70
C ARG A 466 -28.15 20.76 -17.97
N ARG A 467 -27.09 21.57 -17.98
CA ARG A 467 -27.18 23.02 -18.10
C ARG A 467 -26.10 23.57 -19.04
N LEU A 468 -26.49 24.59 -19.79
CA LEU A 468 -25.62 25.34 -20.70
C LEU A 468 -25.39 26.75 -20.15
N PRO A 469 -24.23 27.37 -20.40
CA PRO A 469 -23.99 28.74 -19.96
C PRO A 469 -25.00 29.70 -20.60
N VAL A 470 -25.47 30.69 -19.83
CA VAL A 470 -26.26 31.81 -20.37
C VAL A 470 -25.45 32.54 -21.45
N ASP A 471 -24.16 32.77 -21.17
CA ASP A 471 -23.18 33.38 -22.05
C ASP A 471 -21.90 32.52 -22.03
N TYR A 472 -21.65 31.79 -23.13
CA TYR A 472 -20.49 30.91 -23.24
C TYR A 472 -19.16 31.68 -23.34
N GLN A 473 -19.17 32.91 -23.85
CA GLN A 473 -17.96 33.74 -23.97
C GLN A 473 -17.56 34.26 -22.60
N LYS A 474 -18.53 34.72 -21.80
CA LYS A 474 -18.30 35.07 -20.40
C LYS A 474 -17.79 33.87 -19.61
N MET A 475 -18.40 32.69 -19.78
CA MET A 475 -17.92 31.48 -19.09
C MET A 475 -16.50 31.09 -19.51
N THR A 476 -16.18 31.20 -20.80
CA THR A 476 -14.82 30.98 -21.31
C THR A 476 -13.83 31.95 -20.64
N SER A 477 -14.21 33.23 -20.51
CA SER A 477 -13.37 34.22 -19.83
C SER A 477 -13.20 33.94 -18.34
N LEU A 478 -14.24 33.44 -17.65
CA LEU A 478 -14.17 33.10 -16.22
C LEU A 478 -13.29 31.88 -15.95
N MET A 479 -13.23 30.91 -16.88
CA MET A 479 -12.31 29.77 -16.78
C MET A 479 -10.83 30.16 -17.00
N GLY A 480 -10.55 31.39 -17.44
CA GLY A 480 -9.20 31.85 -17.75
C GLY A 480 -8.64 31.22 -19.02
N THR A 481 -7.34 30.97 -19.05
CA THR A 481 -6.66 30.31 -20.17
C THR A 481 -7.03 28.83 -20.22
N ILE A 482 -7.72 28.42 -21.28
CA ILE A 482 -8.14 27.02 -21.45
C ILE A 482 -7.03 26.23 -22.17
N ASP A 483 -6.21 25.54 -21.39
CA ASP A 483 -5.32 24.46 -21.86
C ASP A 483 -5.81 23.13 -21.28
N LEU A 484 -6.17 22.18 -22.16
CA LEU A 484 -6.68 20.87 -21.76
C LEU A 484 -5.58 19.84 -21.43
N SER A 485 -4.32 20.26 -21.44
CA SER A 485 -3.23 19.51 -20.83
C SER A 485 -3.49 19.29 -19.34
N THR A 486 -3.11 18.11 -18.85
CA THR A 486 -3.26 17.75 -17.43
C THR A 486 -2.14 18.31 -16.56
N GLU A 487 -1.05 18.76 -17.18
CA GLU A 487 0.16 19.21 -16.47
C GLU A 487 0.22 20.74 -16.28
N VAL A 488 -0.79 21.47 -16.77
CA VAL A 488 -0.82 22.93 -16.76
C VAL A 488 -1.74 23.40 -15.64
N SER A 489 -1.22 24.25 -14.76
CA SER A 489 -1.99 24.92 -13.72
C SER A 489 -3.05 25.86 -14.31
N GLU A 490 -4.23 25.85 -13.71
CA GLU A 490 -5.25 26.86 -13.96
C GLU A 490 -4.87 28.22 -13.36
N ASP A 491 -5.18 29.30 -14.09
CA ASP A 491 -4.93 30.68 -13.69
C ASP A 491 -5.51 31.03 -12.30
N GLU A 492 -4.82 31.88 -11.53
CA GLU A 492 -5.36 32.38 -10.26
C GLU A 492 -6.71 33.09 -10.50
N GLY A 493 -7.73 32.77 -9.70
CA GLY A 493 -9.08 33.29 -9.85
C GLY A 493 -9.95 32.62 -10.93
N SER A 494 -9.43 31.64 -11.67
CA SER A 494 -10.22 30.89 -12.66
C SER A 494 -11.38 30.12 -12.02
N GLN A 495 -12.53 30.11 -12.70
CA GLN A 495 -13.74 29.43 -12.27
C GLN A 495 -14.05 28.21 -13.17
N TRP A 496 -13.81 27.00 -12.65
CA TRP A 496 -14.09 25.73 -13.36
C TRP A 496 -15.36 25.03 -12.86
N TRP A 497 -16.37 25.85 -12.57
CA TRP A 497 -17.75 25.47 -12.23
C TRP A 497 -18.72 26.52 -12.80
N MET A 498 -20.01 26.20 -12.86
CA MET A 498 -21.05 27.19 -13.16
C MET A 498 -22.01 27.31 -11.99
N PHE A 499 -22.37 28.53 -11.62
CA PHE A 499 -23.48 28.76 -10.71
C PHE A 499 -24.83 28.59 -11.42
N GLU A 500 -25.89 28.35 -10.64
CA GLU A 500 -27.24 28.21 -11.19
C GLU A 500 -27.68 29.46 -11.99
N ASN A 501 -27.31 30.66 -11.54
CA ASN A 501 -27.63 31.93 -12.20
C ASN A 501 -26.77 32.24 -13.44
N GLU A 502 -25.69 31.50 -13.67
CA GLU A 502 -24.80 31.63 -14.84
C GLU A 502 -25.20 30.67 -15.97
N SER A 503 -26.15 29.78 -15.71
CA SER A 503 -26.52 28.69 -16.59
C SER A 503 -28.04 28.56 -16.74
N VAL A 504 -28.47 27.95 -17.83
CA VAL A 504 -29.87 27.60 -18.10
C VAL A 504 -29.98 26.10 -18.35
N PRO A 505 -31.15 25.48 -18.07
CA PRO A 505 -31.38 24.09 -18.46
C PRO A 505 -31.07 23.88 -19.94
N TYR A 506 -30.51 22.72 -20.26
CA TYR A 506 -30.20 22.35 -21.64
C TYR A 506 -31.45 22.46 -22.53
N SER A 507 -31.29 23.10 -23.70
CA SER A 507 -32.26 23.05 -24.79
C SER A 507 -31.52 22.97 -26.13
N PRO A 508 -32.09 22.31 -27.16
CA PRO A 508 -31.46 22.25 -28.48
C PRO A 508 -31.21 23.64 -29.10
N GLU A 509 -32.10 24.60 -28.83
CA GLU A 509 -31.98 25.98 -29.31
C GLU A 509 -30.78 26.65 -28.67
N LYS A 510 -30.63 26.54 -27.34
CA LYS A 510 -29.49 27.11 -26.62
C LYS A 510 -28.19 26.41 -26.99
N ASP A 511 -28.23 25.11 -27.19
CA ASP A 511 -27.06 24.36 -27.66
C ASP A 511 -26.61 24.84 -29.03
N ALA A 512 -27.52 25.06 -29.98
CA ALA A 512 -27.19 25.52 -31.33
C ALA A 512 -26.47 26.88 -31.38
N GLU A 513 -26.60 27.72 -30.34
CA GLU A 513 -25.87 28.98 -30.20
C GLU A 513 -24.39 28.79 -29.83
N ILE A 514 -24.03 27.65 -29.24
CA ILE A 514 -22.70 27.36 -28.72
C ILE A 514 -21.86 26.69 -29.82
N PRO A 515 -20.71 27.26 -30.20
CA PRO A 515 -19.88 26.72 -31.27
C PRO A 515 -19.18 25.41 -30.90
N VAL A 516 -18.90 24.60 -31.91
CA VAL A 516 -18.01 23.43 -31.78
C VAL A 516 -16.64 23.90 -31.29
N GLY A 517 -16.04 23.15 -30.36
CA GLY A 517 -14.79 23.48 -29.69
C GLY A 517 -14.97 24.20 -28.36
N THR A 518 -16.17 24.69 -28.02
CA THR A 518 -16.42 25.26 -26.69
C THR A 518 -16.24 24.22 -25.60
N VAL A 519 -15.51 24.59 -24.55
CA VAL A 519 -15.40 23.84 -23.30
C VAL A 519 -16.31 24.49 -22.27
N ILE A 520 -17.00 23.69 -21.47
CA ILE A 520 -17.75 24.15 -20.29
C ILE A 520 -17.40 23.32 -19.06
N PRO A 521 -17.58 23.86 -17.85
CA PRO A 521 -17.37 23.11 -16.62
C PRO A 521 -18.22 21.84 -16.50
N GLY A 522 -17.64 20.80 -15.90
CA GLY A 522 -18.34 19.56 -15.53
C GLY A 522 -19.10 19.65 -14.20
N VAL A 523 -18.98 20.76 -13.49
CA VAL A 523 -19.57 20.98 -12.15
C VAL A 523 -20.56 22.14 -12.20
N LEU A 524 -21.71 21.93 -11.57
CA LEU A 524 -22.70 22.96 -11.26
C LEU A 524 -22.71 23.19 -9.76
N ILE A 525 -22.68 24.46 -9.35
CA ILE A 525 -22.92 24.88 -7.97
C ILE A 525 -24.38 25.36 -7.89
N GLU A 526 -25.23 24.52 -7.30
CA GLU A 526 -26.67 24.72 -7.21
C GLU A 526 -27.24 24.10 -5.92
N GLY A 527 -28.33 24.68 -5.43
CA GLY A 527 -28.98 24.25 -4.19
C GLY A 527 -28.32 24.79 -2.91
N GLU A 528 -28.70 24.20 -1.79
CA GLU A 528 -28.32 24.62 -0.44
C GLU A 528 -27.24 23.69 0.12
N TYR A 529 -26.19 24.27 0.73
CA TYR A 529 -25.22 23.52 1.51
C TYR A 529 -25.63 23.54 2.98
N SER A 530 -25.99 22.37 3.54
CA SER A 530 -26.63 22.32 4.85
C SER A 530 -26.47 20.97 5.55
N GLY A 531 -26.82 20.95 6.83
CA GLY A 531 -26.68 19.79 7.73
C GLY A 531 -25.28 19.69 8.32
N SER A 532 -25.03 18.62 9.07
CA SER A 532 -23.71 18.31 9.66
C SER A 532 -22.61 18.20 8.60
N ARG A 533 -22.98 17.74 7.40
CA ARG A 533 -22.09 17.76 6.22
C ARG A 533 -21.42 19.12 5.94
N ALA A 534 -22.07 20.22 6.34
CA ALA A 534 -21.63 21.59 6.07
C ALA A 534 -20.99 22.28 7.29
N ASP A 535 -20.64 21.53 8.36
CA ASP A 535 -20.11 22.08 9.61
C ASP A 535 -18.68 22.65 9.48
N LEU A 536 -17.96 22.29 8.41
CA LEU A 536 -16.62 22.76 8.13
C LEU A 536 -16.61 24.01 7.24
N LEU A 537 -15.85 25.01 7.66
CA LEU A 537 -15.47 26.16 6.82
C LEU A 537 -14.00 26.04 6.43
N GLY A 538 -13.68 26.41 5.20
CA GLY A 538 -12.31 26.38 4.72
C GLY A 538 -11.90 27.62 3.94
N GLY A 539 -10.61 27.74 3.71
CA GLY A 539 -9.98 28.73 2.85
C GLY A 539 -8.74 28.11 2.23
N SER A 540 -8.51 28.32 0.95
CA SER A 540 -7.42 27.65 0.25
C SER A 540 -6.78 28.51 -0.81
N ARG A 541 -5.47 28.40 -0.94
CA ARG A 541 -4.68 29.06 -1.96
C ARG A 541 -3.62 28.11 -2.51
N TRP A 542 -3.43 28.16 -3.82
CA TRP A 542 -2.29 27.53 -4.45
C TRP A 542 -1.26 28.59 -4.81
N GLN A 543 -0.01 28.38 -4.40
CA GLN A 543 1.11 29.26 -4.66
C GLN A 543 2.44 28.49 -4.55
N ASP A 544 3.38 28.78 -5.46
CA ASP A 544 4.74 28.21 -5.46
C ASP A 544 4.76 26.67 -5.37
N ASP A 545 4.00 25.99 -6.24
CA ASP A 545 3.87 24.53 -6.30
C ASP A 545 3.33 23.89 -5.00
N HIS A 546 2.53 24.65 -4.25
CA HIS A 546 1.88 24.15 -3.04
C HIS A 546 0.44 24.63 -2.95
N TRP A 547 -0.41 23.75 -2.44
CA TRP A 547 -1.66 24.15 -1.84
C TRP A 547 -1.48 24.42 -0.36
N THR A 548 -2.14 25.47 0.13
CA THR A 548 -2.39 25.73 1.53
C THR A 548 -3.90 25.71 1.75
N LEU A 549 -4.35 24.98 2.75
CA LEU A 549 -5.74 24.86 3.17
C LEU A 549 -5.84 25.13 4.66
N GLU A 550 -6.70 26.07 5.04
CA GLU A 550 -7.10 26.31 6.41
C GLU A 550 -8.53 25.83 6.60
N VAL A 551 -8.80 25.13 7.70
CA VAL A 551 -10.12 24.56 8.01
C VAL A 551 -10.46 24.87 9.45
N VAL A 552 -11.68 25.35 9.70
CA VAL A 552 -12.22 25.58 11.05
C VAL A 552 -13.50 24.78 11.23
N ARG A 553 -13.64 24.18 12.42
CA ARG A 553 -14.91 23.65 12.94
C ARG A 553 -15.02 23.80 14.45
N ASP A 554 -16.21 23.52 14.98
CA ASP A 554 -16.40 23.34 16.41
C ASP A 554 -15.62 22.11 16.91
N MET A 555 -15.09 22.19 18.12
CA MET A 555 -14.36 21.08 18.72
C MET A 555 -15.25 19.86 18.92
N ASP A 556 -16.50 20.08 19.32
CA ASP A 556 -17.52 19.05 19.46
C ASP A 556 -18.77 19.56 18.74
N THR A 557 -19.09 18.93 17.61
CA THR A 557 -20.27 19.27 16.81
C THR A 557 -21.55 18.71 17.43
N GLY A 558 -21.42 17.76 18.38
CA GLY A 558 -22.54 17.02 18.97
C GLY A 558 -23.21 16.03 18.01
N GLN A 559 -22.66 15.83 16.81
CA GLN A 559 -23.22 14.94 15.80
C GLN A 559 -22.67 13.52 15.97
N SER A 560 -23.50 12.53 15.65
CA SER A 560 -23.12 11.11 15.82
C SER A 560 -22.14 10.60 14.76
N GLN A 561 -21.96 11.36 13.68
CA GLN A 561 -21.09 11.04 12.55
C GLN A 561 -19.72 11.71 12.63
N ASP A 562 -19.48 12.48 13.70
CA ASP A 562 -18.25 13.24 13.92
C ASP A 562 -17.56 12.77 15.20
N LEU A 563 -16.25 13.01 15.27
CA LEU A 563 -15.48 12.80 16.49
C LEU A 563 -15.19 14.13 17.19
N ALA A 564 -15.54 14.23 18.47
CA ALA A 564 -15.10 15.38 19.27
C ALA A 564 -13.57 15.45 19.32
N MET A 565 -13.04 16.63 19.01
CA MET A 565 -11.61 16.93 18.93
C MET A 565 -10.99 16.92 20.32
N THR A 566 -10.37 15.80 20.66
CA THR A 566 -9.91 15.48 22.01
C THR A 566 -8.47 14.94 22.00
N ASP A 567 -7.82 14.99 23.16
CA ASP A 567 -6.47 14.45 23.33
C ASP A 567 -6.40 12.97 22.98
N GLY A 568 -5.39 12.60 22.19
CA GLY A 568 -5.14 11.21 21.82
C GLY A 568 -5.84 10.70 20.57
N LEU A 569 -6.59 11.55 19.85
CA LEU A 569 -7.05 11.21 18.50
C LEU A 569 -5.86 11.00 17.55
N PHE A 570 -6.05 10.10 16.59
CA PHE A 570 -5.09 9.82 15.52
C PHE A 570 -5.57 10.42 14.21
N MET A 571 -4.65 11.01 13.46
CA MET A 571 -4.91 11.70 12.21
C MET A 571 -4.09 11.10 11.06
N TRP A 572 -4.73 11.00 9.91
CA TRP A 572 -4.12 10.72 8.61
C TRP A 572 -4.50 11.81 7.61
N VAL A 573 -3.61 12.05 6.65
CA VAL A 573 -3.80 13.02 5.57
C VAL A 573 -3.53 12.38 4.21
N SER A 574 -4.15 12.92 3.16
CA SER A 574 -4.04 12.42 1.80
C SER A 574 -4.20 13.54 0.78
N ALA A 575 -3.20 13.69 -0.09
CA ALA A 575 -3.21 14.62 -1.22
C ALA A 575 -3.66 13.90 -2.49
N PHE A 576 -4.46 14.58 -3.31
CA PHE A 576 -4.91 14.13 -4.62
C PHE A 576 -4.52 15.17 -5.65
N ASP A 577 -3.48 14.89 -6.42
CA ASP A 577 -3.12 15.66 -7.61
C ASP A 577 -3.98 15.13 -8.78
N HIS A 578 -4.96 15.95 -9.21
CA HIS A 578 -5.90 15.69 -10.31
C HIS A 578 -6.41 14.24 -10.49
N ASN A 579 -6.70 13.55 -9.38
CA ASN A 579 -7.18 12.17 -9.41
C ASN A 579 -8.39 11.88 -8.51
N GLN A 580 -9.17 10.87 -8.91
CA GLN A 580 -10.41 10.52 -8.24
C GLN A 580 -10.18 9.72 -6.95
N THR A 581 -9.32 8.71 -6.98
CA THR A 581 -9.13 7.79 -5.85
C THR A 581 -7.68 7.46 -5.52
N ARG A 582 -6.71 7.82 -6.36
CA ARG A 582 -5.29 7.44 -6.25
C ARG A 582 -4.49 8.48 -5.45
N HIS A 583 -4.98 8.80 -4.26
CA HIS A 583 -4.32 9.72 -3.35
C HIS A 583 -3.04 9.13 -2.73
N THR A 584 -2.22 10.02 -2.19
CA THR A 584 -1.11 9.62 -1.34
C THR A 584 -1.58 8.99 -0.03
N ARG A 585 -0.70 8.22 0.61
CA ARG A 585 -0.96 7.58 1.91
C ARG A 585 0.31 7.50 2.75
N HIS A 586 0.14 7.43 4.07
CA HIS A 586 1.21 7.18 5.03
C HIS A 586 0.75 6.14 6.07
N SER A 587 1.70 5.35 6.59
CA SER A 587 1.37 4.19 7.43
C SER A 587 1.17 4.54 8.90
N ARG A 588 1.93 5.52 9.39
CA ARG A 588 1.97 5.92 10.80
C ARG A 588 1.04 7.11 11.02
N PRO A 589 0.05 7.03 11.93
CA PRO A 589 -0.76 8.19 12.27
C PRO A 589 0.04 9.25 13.00
N VAL A 590 -0.44 10.49 12.93
CA VAL A 590 -0.04 11.56 13.85
C VAL A 590 -1.01 11.61 15.01
N ARG A 591 -0.52 11.69 16.25
CA ARG A 591 -1.37 11.79 17.44
C ARG A 591 -1.61 13.24 17.81
N LEU A 592 -2.87 13.65 17.95
CA LEU A 592 -3.22 14.96 18.47
C LEU A 592 -2.92 15.03 19.97
N THR A 593 -2.30 16.12 20.40
CA THR A 593 -1.97 16.39 21.80
C THR A 593 -2.46 17.78 22.18
N PHE A 594 -3.39 17.86 23.13
CA PHE A 594 -3.95 19.13 23.60
C PHE A 594 -3.19 19.59 24.86
N ASN A 595 -2.95 20.89 24.97
CA ASN A 595 -2.25 21.50 26.11
C ASN A 595 -3.17 21.87 27.28
#